data_AF-A0A6I6AJC4-F1
#
_entry.id   AF-A0A6I6AJC4-F1
#
_cell.length_a   1.000
_cell.length_b   1.000
_cell.length_c   1.000
_cell.angle_alpha   90.00
_cell.angle_beta   90.00
_cell.angle_gamma   90.00
#
_symmetry.space_group_name_H-M   'P 1'
#
loop_
_entity.id
_entity.type
_entity.pdbx_description
1 polymer ?
#
loop_
_entity_poly.entity_id
_entity_poly.type
_entity_poly.pdbx_seq_one_letter_code
_entity_poly.pdbx_strand_id
1 'polypeptide(L)'
;MNQQPYLVHLALRLAAGLEQYPASDLKKHRSFICSQQQPDGGFSGREGGSDLYYTGFAVRSLGILGGLEPVETESLCGYLKSFSLETLTTIDLLSWLYCALIVQASGGPDLLAEVPENWNTRIAERLETLRTEDGGYAKSDQGALGSTYHSFLIVLIYQLIGVDVPSPNRLIQFLYDMQRDDGGFVEIAPMKRSGTNPTAAAVATLIILEAMDDELKSDVRDFLNQVKSSEGGFQANTRIPFADGLSTFTGLLTAQDLRLNEIMDLEQVRKFMQEWLEFPTGGFRGASWDEQADVEYTFYGLGVLALLGQAAQ
;
A
#
# COMPACT_ATOMS: atom_id res chain seq x y z
N MET A 1 -12.15 14.22 15.35
CA MET A 1 -13.18 13.18 15.13
C MET A 1 -12.44 11.90 14.80
N ASN A 2 -12.72 10.78 15.47
CA ASN A 2 -12.04 9.50 15.22
C ASN A 2 -12.41 8.99 13.82
N GLN A 3 -11.70 9.47 12.79
CA GLN A 3 -11.71 8.81 11.50
C GLN A 3 -10.97 7.47 11.69
N GLN A 4 -11.58 6.39 11.22
CA GLN A 4 -10.98 5.06 11.21
C GLN A 4 -9.62 5.12 10.48
N PRO A 5 -8.55 4.44 10.97
CA PRO A 5 -7.25 4.46 10.30
C PRO A 5 -7.34 4.12 8.81
N TYR A 6 -6.57 4.81 7.97
CA TYR A 6 -6.64 4.71 6.51
C TYR A 6 -6.51 3.27 6.01
N LEU A 7 -5.54 2.51 6.55
CA LEU A 7 -5.33 1.11 6.15
C LEU A 7 -6.49 0.20 6.50
N VAL A 8 -7.18 0.45 7.61
CA VAL A 8 -8.36 -0.35 8.01
C VAL A 8 -9.53 -0.03 7.10
N HIS A 9 -9.76 1.25 6.79
CA HIS A 9 -10.78 1.66 5.83
C HIS A 9 -10.53 1.05 4.44
N LEU A 10 -9.29 1.14 3.94
CA LEU A 10 -8.90 0.54 2.67
C LEU A 10 -9.11 -0.98 2.67
N ALA A 11 -8.66 -1.69 3.70
CA ALA A 11 -8.81 -3.14 3.78
C ALA A 11 -10.30 -3.58 3.73
N LEU A 12 -11.17 -2.90 4.48
CA LEU A 12 -12.62 -3.18 4.46
C LEU A 12 -13.24 -2.90 3.09
N ARG A 13 -12.84 -1.79 2.46
CA ARG A 13 -13.28 -1.42 1.11
C ARG A 13 -12.88 -2.49 0.09
N LEU A 14 -11.63 -2.94 0.13
CA LEU A 14 -11.13 -3.95 -0.79
C LEU A 14 -11.81 -5.31 -0.56
N ALA A 15 -12.00 -5.72 0.71
CA ALA A 15 -12.73 -6.95 1.03
C ALA A 15 -14.16 -6.92 0.45
N ALA A 16 -14.90 -5.83 0.69
CA ALA A 16 -16.27 -5.67 0.16
C ALA A 16 -16.33 -5.67 -1.38
N GLY A 17 -15.31 -5.13 -2.05
CA GLY A 17 -15.20 -5.19 -3.50
C GLY A 17 -15.00 -6.61 -4.03
N LEU A 18 -14.20 -7.43 -3.34
CA LEU A 18 -13.95 -8.82 -3.72
C LEU A 18 -15.17 -9.73 -3.50
N GLU A 19 -16.10 -9.38 -2.60
CA GLU A 19 -17.35 -10.13 -2.42
C GLU A 19 -18.22 -10.20 -3.69
N GLN A 20 -17.99 -9.31 -4.67
CA GLN A 20 -18.69 -9.34 -5.96
C GLN A 20 -18.18 -10.44 -6.90
N TYR A 21 -17.08 -11.10 -6.57
CA TYR A 21 -16.47 -12.14 -7.39
C TYR A 21 -16.83 -13.54 -6.87
N PRO A 22 -16.97 -14.55 -7.76
CA PRO A 22 -17.15 -15.92 -7.36
C PRO A 22 -16.00 -16.42 -6.45
N ALA A 23 -16.34 -17.11 -5.37
CA ALA A 23 -15.35 -17.67 -4.46
C ALA A 23 -14.34 -18.62 -5.16
N SER A 24 -14.76 -19.28 -6.26
CA SER A 24 -13.88 -20.11 -7.10
C SER A 24 -12.72 -19.31 -7.70
N ASP A 25 -12.98 -18.07 -8.09
CA ASP A 25 -12.02 -17.21 -8.78
C ASP A 25 -11.01 -16.64 -7.79
N LEU A 26 -11.45 -16.37 -6.55
CA LEU A 26 -10.57 -15.91 -5.48
C LEU A 26 -9.71 -17.04 -4.87
N LYS A 27 -10.23 -18.28 -4.87
CA LYS A 27 -9.57 -19.43 -4.25
C LYS A 27 -8.17 -19.69 -4.80
N LYS A 28 -7.96 -19.55 -6.12
CA LYS A 28 -6.63 -19.77 -6.73
C LYS A 28 -5.59 -18.76 -6.21
N HIS A 29 -5.98 -17.50 -5.99
CA HIS A 29 -5.08 -16.49 -5.43
C HIS A 29 -4.75 -16.79 -3.98
N ARG A 30 -5.75 -17.16 -3.17
CA ARG A 30 -5.52 -17.61 -1.79
C ARG A 30 -4.55 -18.78 -1.76
N SER A 31 -4.79 -19.83 -2.55
CA SER A 31 -3.91 -21.00 -2.62
C SER A 31 -2.48 -20.65 -3.05
N PHE A 32 -2.32 -19.74 -4.03
CA PHE A 32 -1.00 -19.24 -4.43
C PHE A 32 -0.29 -18.50 -3.29
N ILE A 33 -0.99 -17.62 -2.57
CA ILE A 33 -0.40 -16.85 -1.46
C ILE A 33 0.03 -17.81 -0.34
N CYS A 34 -0.85 -18.72 0.08
CA CYS A 34 -0.55 -19.70 1.13
C CYS A 34 0.63 -20.60 0.74
N SER A 35 0.82 -20.91 -0.56
CA SER A 35 1.97 -21.70 -1.00
C SER A 35 3.31 -20.95 -0.92
N GLN A 36 3.31 -19.63 -0.67
CA GLN A 36 4.53 -18.85 -0.44
C GLN A 36 4.94 -18.80 1.05
N GLN A 37 4.12 -19.33 1.97
CA GLN A 37 4.48 -19.39 3.38
C GLN A 37 5.62 -20.39 3.59
N GLN A 38 6.65 -19.94 4.29
CA GLN A 38 7.87 -20.71 4.57
C GLN A 38 7.76 -21.43 5.92
N PRO A 39 8.64 -22.41 6.21
CA PRO A 39 8.61 -23.16 7.47
C PRO A 39 8.78 -22.31 8.74
N ASP A 40 9.38 -21.12 8.64
CA ASP A 40 9.53 -20.18 9.75
C ASP A 40 8.26 -19.35 10.03
N GLY A 41 7.24 -19.48 9.17
CA GLY A 41 5.94 -18.83 9.27
C GLY A 41 5.80 -17.52 8.50
N GLY A 42 6.91 -16.95 8.00
CA GLY A 42 6.89 -15.79 7.11
C GLY A 42 6.56 -16.18 5.67
N PHE A 43 6.43 -15.19 4.79
CA PHE A 43 6.19 -15.41 3.36
C PHE A 43 7.37 -14.90 2.54
N SER A 44 7.64 -15.60 1.44
CA SER A 44 8.75 -15.27 0.56
C SER A 44 8.36 -14.40 -0.63
N GLY A 45 9.30 -13.55 -1.04
CA GLY A 45 9.33 -12.94 -2.37
C GLY A 45 9.95 -13.85 -3.43
N ARG A 46 10.30 -13.25 -4.58
CA ARG A 46 10.89 -13.97 -5.74
C ARG A 46 12.25 -14.61 -5.45
N GLU A 47 13.03 -14.02 -4.54
CA GLU A 47 14.38 -14.50 -4.20
C GLU A 47 14.37 -15.65 -3.16
N GLY A 48 13.19 -16.03 -2.67
CA GLY A 48 13.03 -17.02 -1.61
C GLY A 48 13.40 -16.47 -0.23
N GLY A 49 13.18 -17.29 0.80
CA GLY A 49 13.32 -16.88 2.19
C GLY A 49 12.23 -15.89 2.64
N SER A 50 11.97 -15.85 3.94
CA SER A 50 10.95 -14.96 4.51
C SER A 50 11.51 -13.58 4.83
N ASP A 51 10.75 -12.54 4.50
CA ASP A 51 10.97 -11.19 5.02
C ASP A 51 9.65 -10.50 5.39
N LEU A 52 9.74 -9.44 6.20
CA LEU A 52 8.56 -8.71 6.66
C LEU A 52 7.86 -7.96 5.52
N TYR A 53 8.58 -7.52 4.48
CA TYR A 53 7.99 -6.81 3.35
C TYR A 53 6.97 -7.68 2.60
N TYR A 54 7.40 -8.84 2.09
CA TYR A 54 6.51 -9.77 1.39
C TYR A 54 5.52 -10.46 2.32
N THR A 55 5.89 -10.73 3.58
CA THR A 55 4.93 -11.18 4.62
C THR A 55 3.79 -10.18 4.78
N GLY A 56 4.10 -8.88 4.81
CA GLY A 56 3.09 -7.82 4.86
C GLY A 56 2.10 -7.89 3.69
N PHE A 57 2.57 -8.06 2.46
CA PHE A 57 1.70 -8.19 1.28
C PHE A 57 0.87 -9.46 1.27
N ALA A 58 1.46 -10.59 1.64
CA ALA A 58 0.74 -11.85 1.75
C ALA A 58 -0.39 -11.74 2.77
N VAL A 59 -0.12 -11.21 3.96
CA VAL A 59 -1.11 -11.08 5.05
C VAL A 59 -2.18 -10.03 4.72
N ARG A 60 -1.82 -8.93 4.05
CA ARG A 60 -2.79 -7.98 3.47
C ARG A 60 -3.75 -8.66 2.51
N SER A 61 -3.21 -9.47 1.60
CA SER A 61 -4.00 -10.21 0.62
C SER A 61 -4.92 -11.23 1.30
N LEU A 62 -4.42 -12.00 2.26
CA LEU A 62 -5.24 -12.94 3.02
C LEU A 62 -6.34 -12.22 3.83
N GLY A 63 -6.02 -11.06 4.41
CA GLY A 63 -6.98 -10.21 5.12
C GLY A 63 -8.18 -9.81 4.25
N ILE A 64 -7.95 -9.36 3.02
CA ILE A 64 -9.03 -9.00 2.08
C ILE A 64 -9.72 -10.22 1.44
N LEU A 65 -9.13 -11.42 1.58
CA LEU A 65 -9.65 -12.70 1.11
C LEU A 65 -10.35 -13.51 2.23
N GLY A 66 -10.79 -12.86 3.30
CA GLY A 66 -11.53 -13.49 4.39
C GLY A 66 -10.71 -13.85 5.63
N GLY A 67 -9.46 -13.37 5.73
CA GLY A 67 -8.62 -13.51 6.91
C GLY A 67 -7.69 -14.74 6.89
N LEU A 68 -7.00 -14.94 8.02
CA LEU A 68 -6.10 -16.07 8.23
C LEU A 68 -6.84 -17.27 8.81
N GLU A 69 -6.49 -18.47 8.36
CA GLU A 69 -6.89 -19.71 8.99
C GLU A 69 -6.05 -20.00 10.26
N PRO A 70 -6.50 -20.88 11.17
CA PRO A 70 -5.81 -21.12 12.44
C PRO A 70 -4.32 -21.52 12.29
N VAL A 71 -4.01 -22.39 11.32
CA VAL A 71 -2.63 -22.85 11.06
C VAL A 71 -1.76 -21.71 10.56
N GLU A 72 -2.27 -20.91 9.62
CA GLU A 72 -1.57 -19.74 9.07
C GLU A 72 -1.29 -18.71 10.17
N THR A 73 -2.29 -18.49 11.04
CA THR A 73 -2.23 -17.57 12.19
C THR A 73 -1.17 -18.00 13.20
N GLU A 74 -1.12 -19.29 13.54
CA GLU A 74 -0.14 -19.83 14.49
C GLU A 74 1.30 -19.71 13.95
N SER A 75 1.54 -20.09 12.70
CA SER A 75 2.85 -19.98 12.06
C SER A 75 3.31 -18.53 11.95
N LEU A 76 2.44 -17.62 11.50
CA LEU A 76 2.75 -16.20 11.40
C LEU A 76 3.05 -15.57 12.77
N CYS A 77 2.31 -15.96 13.81
CA CYS A 77 2.57 -15.52 15.19
C CYS A 77 3.98 -15.92 15.65
N GLY A 78 4.41 -17.15 15.36
CA GLY A 78 5.77 -17.61 15.64
C GLY A 78 6.84 -16.77 14.93
N TYR A 79 6.63 -16.49 13.64
CA TYR A 79 7.51 -15.64 12.84
C TYR A 79 7.65 -14.23 13.42
N LEU A 80 6.52 -13.56 13.69
CA LEU A 80 6.50 -12.17 14.15
C LEU A 80 7.17 -11.98 15.53
N LYS A 81 7.07 -12.99 16.42
CA LYS A 81 7.72 -12.97 17.73
C LYS A 81 9.25 -13.01 17.69
N SER A 82 9.84 -13.34 16.54
CA SER A 82 11.30 -13.33 16.37
C SER A 82 11.88 -11.92 16.18
N PHE A 83 11.04 -10.90 15.98
CA PHE A 83 11.45 -9.52 15.73
C PHE A 83 11.33 -8.64 16.97
N SER A 84 12.22 -7.65 17.07
CA SER A 84 12.15 -6.56 18.04
C SER A 84 11.74 -5.28 17.32
N LEU A 85 10.64 -4.67 17.73
CA LEU A 85 10.06 -3.48 17.07
C LEU A 85 11.07 -2.33 16.98
N GLU A 86 11.94 -2.21 17.98
CA GLU A 86 12.94 -1.16 18.11
C GLU A 86 14.05 -1.23 17.06
N THR A 87 14.25 -2.38 16.41
CA THR A 87 15.29 -2.57 15.38
C THR A 87 14.73 -2.54 13.96
N LEU A 88 13.41 -2.61 13.80
CA LEU A 88 12.76 -2.62 12.48
C LEU A 88 12.93 -1.29 11.76
N THR A 89 13.20 -1.38 10.45
CA THR A 89 13.11 -0.25 9.53
C THR A 89 11.66 0.26 9.46
N THR A 90 11.44 1.45 8.90
CA THR A 90 10.07 1.99 8.72
C THR A 90 9.17 1.04 7.93
N ILE A 91 9.70 0.44 6.87
CA ILE A 91 8.94 -0.50 6.01
C ILE A 91 8.61 -1.76 6.81
N ASP A 92 9.60 -2.36 7.45
CA ASP A 92 9.42 -3.59 8.22
C ASP A 92 8.49 -3.39 9.41
N LEU A 93 8.57 -2.25 10.08
CA LEU A 93 7.69 -1.90 11.19
C LEU A 93 6.24 -1.79 10.72
N LEU A 94 5.98 -1.11 9.60
CA LEU A 94 4.63 -1.01 9.04
C LEU A 94 4.08 -2.40 8.70
N SER A 95 4.89 -3.24 8.05
CA SER A 95 4.50 -4.61 7.73
C SER A 95 4.22 -5.43 8.98
N TRP A 96 5.09 -5.37 9.99
CA TRP A 96 4.91 -6.09 11.25
C TRP A 96 3.63 -5.66 11.97
N LEU A 97 3.39 -4.35 12.10
CA LEU A 97 2.19 -3.81 12.78
C LEU A 97 0.91 -4.25 12.06
N TYR A 98 0.91 -4.22 10.72
CA TYR A 98 -0.22 -4.71 9.95
C TYR A 98 -0.45 -6.21 10.15
N CYS A 99 0.61 -7.01 10.11
CA CYS A 99 0.51 -8.45 10.35
C CYS A 99 -0.02 -8.75 11.76
N ALA A 100 0.46 -8.05 12.78
CA ALA A 100 -0.02 -8.19 14.15
C ALA A 100 -1.52 -7.87 14.27
N LEU A 101 -1.99 -6.81 13.59
CA LEU A 101 -3.41 -6.45 13.53
C LEU A 101 -4.26 -7.57 12.91
N ILE A 102 -3.82 -8.16 11.79
CA ILE A 102 -4.56 -9.25 11.13
C ILE A 102 -4.52 -10.55 11.94
N VAL A 103 -3.40 -10.87 12.61
CA VAL A 103 -3.32 -12.00 13.54
C VAL A 103 -4.37 -11.86 14.63
N GLN A 104 -4.44 -10.69 15.28
CA GLN A 104 -5.42 -10.42 16.33
C GLN A 104 -6.86 -10.46 15.79
N ALA A 105 -7.12 -9.85 14.63
CA ALA A 105 -8.44 -9.87 13.98
C ALA A 105 -8.89 -11.28 13.55
N SER A 106 -7.95 -12.19 13.31
CA SER A 106 -8.21 -13.60 12.96
C SER A 106 -8.33 -14.51 14.19
N GLY A 107 -8.42 -13.94 15.40
CA GLY A 107 -8.55 -14.70 16.66
C GLY A 107 -7.22 -15.18 17.25
N GLY A 108 -6.10 -14.72 16.71
CA GLY A 108 -4.77 -14.92 17.28
C GLY A 108 -4.50 -14.07 18.53
N PRO A 109 -3.34 -14.24 19.16
CA PRO A 109 -2.98 -13.48 20.35
C PRO A 109 -2.70 -12.00 20.01
N ASP A 110 -2.86 -11.14 21.02
CA ASP A 110 -2.36 -9.77 20.96
C ASP A 110 -0.83 -9.77 21.13
N LEU A 111 -0.11 -9.54 20.03
CA LEU A 111 1.35 -9.51 20.00
C LEU A 111 1.95 -8.27 20.69
N LEU A 112 1.12 -7.27 21.02
CA LEU A 112 1.53 -6.06 21.72
C LEU A 112 1.18 -6.12 23.22
N ALA A 113 0.55 -7.19 23.71
CA ALA A 113 0.16 -7.30 25.12
C ALA A 113 1.35 -7.30 26.10
N GLU A 114 2.53 -7.75 25.66
CA GLU A 114 3.73 -7.86 26.50
C GLU A 114 4.76 -6.76 26.25
N VAL A 115 4.51 -5.83 25.30
CA VAL A 115 5.43 -4.71 25.07
C VAL A 115 5.27 -3.61 26.14
N PRO A 116 6.33 -2.86 26.49
CA PRO A 116 6.26 -1.83 27.53
C PRO A 116 5.17 -0.78 27.24
N GLU A 117 4.47 -0.27 28.26
CA GLU A 117 3.34 0.66 28.09
C GLU A 117 3.65 1.89 27.19
N ASN A 118 4.90 2.34 27.14
CA ASN A 118 5.32 3.48 26.33
C ASN A 118 5.91 3.11 24.95
N TRP A 119 5.66 1.89 24.45
CA TRP A 119 6.20 1.40 23.18
C TRP A 119 5.81 2.30 22.00
N ASN A 120 4.56 2.78 21.95
CA ASN A 120 4.06 3.64 20.88
C ASN A 120 4.75 5.00 20.89
N THR A 121 4.95 5.61 22.07
CA THR A 121 5.71 6.86 22.21
C THR A 121 7.15 6.69 21.77
N ARG A 122 7.82 5.58 22.13
CA ARG A 122 9.21 5.31 21.71
C ARG A 122 9.33 5.15 20.20
N ILE A 123 8.37 4.45 19.58
CA ILE A 123 8.31 4.34 18.12
C ILE A 123 8.12 5.73 17.50
N ALA A 124 7.18 6.52 18.01
CA ALA A 124 6.89 7.87 17.53
C ALA A 124 8.12 8.79 17.61
N GLU A 125 8.83 8.77 18.73
CA GLU A 125 10.09 9.52 18.94
C GLU A 125 11.17 9.08 17.95
N ARG A 126 11.32 7.77 17.71
CA ARG A 126 12.28 7.24 16.73
C ARG A 126 11.93 7.65 15.30
N LEU A 127 10.66 7.59 14.91
CA LEU A 127 10.23 8.02 13.58
C LEU A 127 10.47 9.53 13.39
N GLU A 128 10.31 10.33 14.44
CA GLU A 128 10.56 11.76 14.37
C GLU A 128 12.05 12.10 14.16
N THR A 129 13.00 11.22 14.50
CA THR A 129 14.41 11.43 14.15
C THR A 129 14.68 11.32 12.64
N LEU A 130 13.74 10.80 11.85
CA LEU A 130 13.82 10.74 10.39
C LEU A 130 13.28 12.01 9.73
N ARG A 131 12.69 12.95 10.48
CA ARG A 131 12.15 14.19 9.90
C ARG A 131 13.28 15.08 9.39
N THR A 132 13.18 15.49 8.13
CA THR A 132 14.14 16.35 7.46
C THR A 132 13.79 17.84 7.61
N GLU A 133 14.73 18.72 7.24
CA GLU A 133 14.54 20.18 7.32
C GLU A 133 13.35 20.64 6.46
N ASP A 134 13.18 20.02 5.29
CA ASP A 134 12.06 20.25 4.36
C ASP A 134 10.68 19.85 4.91
N GLY A 135 10.61 19.19 6.07
CA GLY A 135 9.37 18.82 6.75
C GLY A 135 8.86 17.42 6.46
N GLY A 136 9.40 16.74 5.44
CA GLY A 136 9.15 15.33 5.14
C GLY A 136 9.96 14.40 6.02
N TYR A 137 9.92 13.11 5.70
CA TYR A 137 10.71 12.08 6.38
C TYR A 137 11.65 11.36 5.42
N ALA A 138 12.90 11.19 5.83
CA ALA A 138 13.91 10.44 5.11
C ALA A 138 13.69 8.92 5.21
N LYS A 139 14.26 8.18 4.25
CA LYS A 139 14.27 6.72 4.24
C LYS A 139 15.09 6.10 5.38
N SER A 140 16.13 6.79 5.82
CA SER A 140 17.02 6.37 6.90
C SER A 140 17.64 7.58 7.59
N ASP A 141 18.31 7.34 8.71
CA ASP A 141 19.08 8.32 9.48
C ASP A 141 20.20 9.03 8.69
N GLN A 142 20.68 8.39 7.61
CA GLN A 142 21.66 8.96 6.69
C GLN A 142 21.04 9.82 5.58
N GLY A 143 19.71 9.82 5.44
CA GLY A 143 19.02 10.54 4.39
C GLY A 143 18.89 12.03 4.69
N ALA A 144 19.36 12.87 3.77
CA ALA A 144 19.30 14.33 3.92
C ALA A 144 18.01 14.96 3.37
N LEU A 145 17.20 14.20 2.61
CA LEU A 145 16.00 14.68 1.92
C LEU A 145 14.78 13.89 2.33
N GLY A 146 13.65 14.57 2.45
CA GLY A 146 12.35 13.94 2.65
C GLY A 146 11.95 13.11 1.43
N SER A 147 11.31 11.97 1.70
CA SER A 147 10.73 11.07 0.71
C SER A 147 9.21 11.10 0.83
N THR A 148 8.51 11.33 -0.28
CA THR A 148 7.04 11.32 -0.31
C THR A 148 6.49 9.98 0.16
N TYR A 149 7.01 8.88 -0.38
CA TYR A 149 6.58 7.55 0.02
C TYR A 149 6.87 7.25 1.49
N HIS A 150 8.09 7.53 2.00
CA HIS A 150 8.41 7.25 3.41
C HIS A 150 7.61 8.10 4.38
N SER A 151 7.33 9.35 4.01
CA SER A 151 6.46 10.22 4.80
C SER A 151 5.05 9.63 4.92
N PHE A 152 4.51 9.10 3.82
CA PHE A 152 3.23 8.38 3.84
C PHE A 152 3.28 7.15 4.75
N LEU A 153 4.31 6.31 4.65
CA LEU A 153 4.44 5.13 5.52
C LEU A 153 4.46 5.50 7.01
N ILE A 154 5.16 6.57 7.36
CA ILE A 154 5.25 7.05 8.75
C ILE A 154 3.89 7.56 9.25
N VAL A 155 3.13 8.27 8.42
CA VAL A 155 1.76 8.67 8.76
C VAL A 155 0.86 7.46 9.01
N LEU A 156 1.00 6.40 8.21
CA LEU A 156 0.26 5.15 8.45
C LEU A 156 0.68 4.48 9.77
N ILE A 157 1.96 4.48 10.10
CA ILE A 157 2.44 3.94 11.39
C ILE A 157 1.86 4.75 12.55
N TYR A 158 1.88 6.09 12.47
CA TYR A 158 1.26 6.96 13.48
C TYR A 158 -0.22 6.60 13.73
N GLN A 159 -1.00 6.41 12.67
CA GLN A 159 -2.40 5.95 12.80
C GLN A 159 -2.52 4.56 13.45
N LEU A 160 -1.65 3.61 13.09
CA LEU A 160 -1.68 2.24 13.65
C LEU A 160 -1.28 2.18 15.12
N ILE A 161 -0.35 3.04 15.57
CA ILE A 161 0.11 3.10 16.97
C ILE A 161 -0.71 4.07 17.83
N GLY A 162 -1.74 4.70 17.25
CA GLY A 162 -2.65 5.62 17.94
C GLY A 162 -2.00 6.93 18.38
N VAL A 163 -1.09 7.48 17.57
CA VAL A 163 -0.38 8.74 17.83
C VAL A 163 -0.68 9.73 16.71
N ASP A 164 -0.94 10.99 17.06
CA ASP A 164 -1.13 12.06 16.08
C ASP A 164 0.16 12.39 15.34
N VAL A 165 0.05 12.75 14.06
CA VAL A 165 1.20 13.18 13.24
C VAL A 165 1.80 14.46 13.83
N PRO A 166 3.08 14.48 14.25
CA PRO A 166 3.72 15.69 14.75
C PRO A 166 3.81 16.76 13.65
N SER A 167 3.68 18.04 14.03
CA SER A 167 3.86 19.19 13.12
C SER A 167 3.21 19.00 11.72
N PRO A 168 1.90 18.70 11.63
CA PRO A 168 1.27 18.27 10.38
C PRO A 168 1.38 19.33 9.27
N ASN A 169 1.34 20.61 9.63
CA ASN A 169 1.50 21.72 8.67
C ASN A 169 2.87 21.71 7.97
N ARG A 170 3.94 21.26 8.64
CA ARG A 170 5.25 21.12 7.99
C ARG A 170 5.24 20.00 6.96
N LEU A 171 4.54 18.91 7.26
CA LEU A 171 4.40 17.79 6.32
C LEU A 171 3.49 18.15 5.14
N ILE A 172 2.41 18.91 5.36
CA ILE A 172 1.56 19.44 4.29
C ILE A 172 2.39 20.34 3.36
N GLN A 173 3.15 21.29 3.92
CA GLN A 173 4.01 22.16 3.11
C GLN A 173 5.05 21.37 2.31
N PHE A 174 5.69 20.38 2.94
CA PHE A 174 6.58 19.45 2.25
C PHE A 174 5.90 18.83 1.03
N LEU A 175 4.69 18.28 1.18
CA LEU A 175 3.96 17.66 0.07
C LEU A 175 3.63 18.65 -1.05
N TYR A 176 3.21 19.87 -0.72
CA TYR A 176 3.00 20.92 -1.73
C TYR A 176 4.27 21.22 -2.53
N ASP A 177 5.43 21.28 -1.88
CA ASP A 177 6.73 21.49 -2.54
C ASP A 177 7.14 20.29 -3.43
N MET A 178 6.51 19.13 -3.23
CA MET A 178 6.74 17.91 -4.01
C MET A 178 5.87 17.79 -5.27
N GLN A 179 4.91 18.70 -5.48
CA GLN A 179 4.12 18.75 -6.71
C GLN A 179 4.92 19.35 -7.88
N ARG A 180 4.65 18.94 -9.12
CA ARG A 180 5.26 19.50 -10.33
C ARG A 180 4.20 20.07 -11.27
N ASP A 181 4.64 20.84 -12.26
CA ASP A 181 3.78 21.45 -13.29
C ASP A 181 2.96 20.41 -14.10
N ASP A 182 3.34 19.13 -14.05
CA ASP A 182 2.57 18.04 -14.66
C ASP A 182 1.36 17.60 -13.80
N GLY A 183 1.17 18.22 -12.63
CA GLY A 183 0.06 18.05 -11.69
C GLY A 183 0.28 16.95 -10.65
N GLY A 184 1.26 16.07 -10.86
CA GLY A 184 1.58 14.98 -9.95
C GLY A 184 2.63 15.36 -8.91
N PHE A 185 3.03 14.36 -8.11
CA PHE A 185 4.06 14.51 -7.10
C PHE A 185 5.30 13.65 -7.42
N VAL A 186 6.45 14.11 -6.96
CA VAL A 186 7.73 13.38 -7.05
C VAL A 186 8.07 12.65 -5.76
N GLU A 187 9.04 11.74 -5.82
CA GLU A 187 9.52 11.00 -4.65
C GLU A 187 10.51 11.81 -3.80
N ILE A 188 11.42 12.56 -4.44
CA ILE A 188 12.39 13.47 -3.79
C ILE A 188 12.49 14.79 -4.56
N ALA A 189 12.77 15.89 -3.86
CA ALA A 189 12.74 17.26 -4.42
C ALA A 189 13.55 17.46 -5.72
N PRO A 190 14.74 16.87 -5.93
CA PRO A 190 15.50 17.07 -7.17
C PRO A 190 14.84 16.51 -8.45
N MET A 191 13.83 15.64 -8.32
CA MET A 191 13.14 15.07 -9.47
C MET A 191 12.28 16.12 -10.17
N LYS A 192 12.24 16.03 -11.51
CA LYS A 192 11.54 17.01 -12.38
C LYS A 192 10.22 16.49 -12.94
N ARG A 193 9.94 15.20 -12.80
CA ARG A 193 8.75 14.55 -13.37
C ARG A 193 8.13 13.67 -12.32
N SER A 194 6.82 13.79 -12.20
CA SER A 194 6.04 13.09 -11.21
C SER A 194 5.89 11.61 -11.55
N GLY A 195 5.53 10.83 -10.53
CA GLY A 195 5.22 9.41 -10.67
C GLY A 195 3.86 9.08 -10.09
N THR A 196 3.27 7.99 -10.56
CA THR A 196 1.96 7.52 -10.11
C THR A 196 1.96 7.15 -8.63
N ASN A 197 2.97 6.40 -8.18
CA ASN A 197 3.05 5.98 -6.77
C ASN A 197 3.33 7.13 -5.79
N PRO A 198 4.30 8.05 -6.04
CA PRO A 198 4.47 9.23 -5.20
C PRO A 198 3.23 10.12 -5.18
N THR A 199 2.53 10.27 -6.32
CA THR A 199 1.26 11.02 -6.38
C THR A 199 0.20 10.38 -5.49
N ALA A 200 0.02 9.06 -5.57
CA ALA A 200 -0.94 8.36 -4.71
C ALA A 200 -0.58 8.49 -3.22
N ALA A 201 0.70 8.37 -2.86
CA ALA A 201 1.17 8.54 -1.48
C ALA A 201 0.93 9.96 -0.95
N ALA A 202 1.20 10.99 -1.77
CA ALA A 202 0.95 12.38 -1.42
C ALA A 202 -0.55 12.64 -1.23
N VAL A 203 -1.39 12.21 -2.18
CA VAL A 203 -2.86 12.38 -2.12
C VAL A 203 -3.44 11.68 -0.89
N ALA A 204 -3.06 10.43 -0.63
CA ALA A 204 -3.54 9.71 0.55
C ALA A 204 -3.13 10.43 1.85
N THR A 205 -1.90 10.95 1.92
CA THR A 205 -1.44 11.73 3.08
C THR A 205 -2.21 13.04 3.23
N LEU A 206 -2.44 13.78 2.14
CA LEU A 206 -3.23 15.02 2.16
C LEU A 206 -4.70 14.77 2.54
N ILE A 207 -5.29 13.65 2.13
CA ILE A 207 -6.63 13.24 2.57
C ILE A 207 -6.63 12.98 4.09
N ILE A 208 -5.66 12.21 4.59
CA ILE A 208 -5.52 11.91 6.04
C ILE A 208 -5.37 13.19 6.86
N LEU A 209 -4.64 14.18 6.34
CA LEU A 209 -4.39 15.46 6.99
C LEU A 209 -5.45 16.53 6.70
N GLU A 210 -6.54 16.16 5.99
CA GLU A 210 -7.62 17.08 5.61
C GLU A 210 -7.13 18.33 4.84
N ALA A 211 -6.12 18.15 3.99
CA ALA A 211 -5.40 19.21 3.26
C ALA A 211 -5.49 19.11 1.72
N MET A 212 -6.45 18.32 1.22
CA MET A 212 -6.82 18.31 -0.19
C MET A 212 -7.81 19.44 -0.51
N ASP A 213 -7.64 20.10 -1.65
CA ASP A 213 -8.58 21.08 -2.20
C ASP A 213 -8.92 20.79 -3.68
N ASP A 214 -9.81 21.59 -4.25
CA ASP A 214 -10.29 21.43 -5.62
C ASP A 214 -9.21 21.73 -6.68
N GLU A 215 -8.22 22.57 -6.36
CA GLU A 215 -7.11 22.91 -7.25
C GLU A 215 -6.16 21.72 -7.38
N LEU A 216 -5.69 21.17 -6.26
CA LEU A 216 -4.87 19.95 -6.21
C LEU A 216 -5.59 18.77 -6.84
N LYS A 217 -6.90 18.63 -6.61
CA LYS A 217 -7.69 17.59 -7.26
C LYS A 217 -7.68 17.75 -8.79
N SER A 218 -7.81 18.97 -9.30
CA SER A 218 -7.75 19.25 -10.74
C SER A 218 -6.37 18.89 -11.31
N ASP A 219 -5.31 19.26 -10.63
CA ASP A 219 -3.93 18.97 -11.06
C ASP A 219 -3.66 17.45 -11.08
N VAL A 220 -4.08 16.73 -10.04
CA VAL A 220 -3.93 15.27 -9.98
C VAL A 220 -4.73 14.61 -11.11
N ARG A 221 -5.93 15.11 -11.44
CA ARG A 221 -6.69 14.63 -12.61
C ARG A 221 -5.89 14.80 -13.91
N ASP A 222 -5.25 15.93 -14.10
CA ASP A 222 -4.49 16.23 -15.31
C ASP A 222 -3.23 15.35 -15.39
N PHE A 223 -2.58 15.09 -14.26
CA PHE A 223 -1.49 14.12 -14.18
C PHE A 223 -1.95 12.69 -14.51
N LEU A 224 -3.02 12.20 -13.88
CA LEU A 224 -3.54 10.86 -14.12
C LEU A 224 -3.96 10.64 -15.58
N ASN A 225 -4.47 11.69 -16.25
CA ASN A 225 -4.74 11.64 -17.70
C ASN A 225 -3.48 11.50 -18.56
N GLN A 226 -2.31 11.94 -18.09
CA GLN A 226 -1.04 11.78 -18.80
C GLN A 226 -0.43 10.38 -18.62
N VAL A 227 -0.66 9.74 -17.47
CA VAL A 227 -0.08 8.42 -17.15
C VAL A 227 -1.04 7.25 -17.37
N LYS A 228 -2.30 7.49 -17.74
CA LYS A 228 -3.18 6.39 -18.19
C LYS A 228 -2.70 5.84 -19.53
N SER A 229 -2.62 4.52 -19.62
CA SER A 229 -2.17 3.80 -20.82
C SER A 229 -3.35 3.41 -21.68
N SER A 230 -3.14 3.36 -23.01
CA SER A 230 -4.08 2.74 -23.94
C SER A 230 -4.24 1.23 -23.73
N GLU A 231 -3.40 0.60 -22.90
CA GLU A 231 -3.52 -0.80 -22.49
C GLU A 231 -4.66 -1.00 -21.46
N GLY A 232 -5.12 0.06 -20.79
CA GLY A 232 -6.16 0.00 -19.76
C GLY A 232 -5.65 0.17 -18.32
N GLY A 233 -4.33 0.19 -18.10
CA GLY A 233 -3.73 0.45 -16.79
C GLY A 233 -3.10 1.84 -16.68
N PHE A 234 -2.37 2.07 -15.59
CA PHE A 234 -1.54 3.26 -15.40
C PHE A 234 -0.05 2.93 -15.55
N GLN A 235 0.69 3.86 -16.15
CA GLN A 235 2.15 3.85 -16.25
C GLN A 235 2.76 4.38 -14.94
N ALA A 236 3.98 3.98 -14.61
CA ALA A 236 4.67 4.50 -13.42
C ALA A 236 5.00 5.99 -13.51
N ASN A 237 5.25 6.50 -14.72
CA ASN A 237 5.41 7.93 -15.05
C ASN A 237 5.39 8.11 -16.57
N THR A 238 5.41 9.36 -17.04
CA THR A 238 5.33 9.74 -18.47
C THR A 238 6.50 9.27 -19.35
N ARG A 239 7.54 8.62 -18.80
CA ARG A 239 8.64 8.01 -19.59
C ARG A 239 8.49 6.51 -19.76
N ILE A 240 7.66 5.87 -18.95
CA ILE A 240 7.46 4.42 -19.00
C ILE A 240 6.35 4.15 -20.00
N PRO A 241 6.62 3.45 -21.11
CA PRO A 241 5.66 3.35 -22.21
C PRO A 241 4.55 2.32 -21.99
N PHE A 242 4.59 1.59 -20.87
CA PHE A 242 3.70 0.47 -20.55
C PHE A 242 3.09 0.63 -19.16
N ALA A 243 1.88 0.12 -18.99
CA ALA A 243 1.23 0.03 -17.69
C ALA A 243 1.78 -1.13 -16.85
N ASP A 244 1.67 -1.01 -15.53
CA ASP A 244 2.03 -2.05 -14.56
C ASP A 244 0.98 -2.19 -13.47
N GLY A 245 0.97 -3.33 -12.77
CA GLY A 245 -0.06 -3.64 -11.78
C GLY A 245 -0.05 -2.72 -10.55
N LEU A 246 1.14 -2.31 -10.09
CA LEU A 246 1.29 -1.43 -8.93
C LEU A 246 0.77 -0.02 -9.25
N SER A 247 1.25 0.58 -10.34
CA SER A 247 0.80 1.90 -10.78
C SER A 247 -0.70 1.89 -11.10
N THR A 248 -1.21 0.79 -11.65
CA THR A 248 -2.65 0.64 -11.93
C THR A 248 -3.47 0.63 -10.64
N PHE A 249 -3.03 -0.10 -9.61
CA PHE A 249 -3.71 -0.10 -8.32
C PHE A 249 -3.71 1.28 -7.67
N THR A 250 -2.55 1.92 -7.55
CA THR A 250 -2.42 3.21 -6.86
C THR A 250 -3.09 4.35 -7.63
N GLY A 251 -2.97 4.36 -8.96
CA GLY A 251 -3.64 5.33 -9.83
C GLY A 251 -5.17 5.19 -9.79
N LEU A 252 -5.71 3.97 -9.88
CA LEU A 252 -7.15 3.74 -9.79
C LEU A 252 -7.71 4.08 -8.41
N LEU A 253 -7.01 3.71 -7.33
CA LEU A 253 -7.40 4.06 -5.97
C LEU A 253 -7.48 5.59 -5.81
N THR A 254 -6.43 6.30 -6.24
CA THR A 254 -6.35 7.77 -6.21
C THR A 254 -7.50 8.40 -7.00
N ALA A 255 -7.78 7.89 -8.20
CA ALA A 255 -8.89 8.37 -9.03
C ALA A 255 -10.22 8.22 -8.29
N GLN A 256 -10.49 7.06 -7.68
CA GLN A 256 -11.74 6.82 -6.96
C GLN A 256 -11.85 7.66 -5.67
N ASP A 257 -10.77 7.80 -4.90
CA ASP A 257 -10.74 8.62 -3.68
C ASP A 257 -11.04 10.08 -3.97
N LEU A 258 -10.53 10.59 -5.09
CA LEU A 258 -10.80 11.94 -5.58
C LEU A 258 -12.11 12.05 -6.38
N ARG A 259 -12.86 10.95 -6.57
CA ARG A 259 -14.10 10.91 -7.38
C ARG A 259 -13.88 11.39 -8.83
N LEU A 260 -12.81 10.88 -9.45
CA LEU A 260 -12.39 11.10 -10.83
C LEU A 260 -12.62 9.83 -11.66
N ASN A 261 -13.75 9.14 -11.44
CA ASN A 261 -14.05 7.84 -12.04
C ASN A 261 -14.11 7.88 -13.57
N GLU A 262 -14.38 9.05 -14.15
CA GLU A 262 -14.51 9.27 -15.58
C GLU A 262 -13.18 9.16 -16.35
N ILE A 263 -12.03 9.14 -15.67
CA ILE A 263 -10.73 9.17 -16.36
C ILE A 263 -10.34 7.81 -16.96
N MET A 264 -10.89 6.71 -16.43
CA MET A 264 -10.59 5.33 -16.84
C MET A 264 -11.84 4.61 -17.36
N ASP A 265 -11.64 3.80 -18.40
CA ASP A 265 -12.59 2.75 -18.77
C ASP A 265 -12.35 1.53 -17.86
N LEU A 266 -13.28 1.30 -16.93
CA LEU A 266 -13.18 0.21 -15.95
C LEU A 266 -13.21 -1.18 -16.59
N GLU A 267 -13.86 -1.34 -17.74
CA GLU A 267 -13.86 -2.60 -18.47
C GLU A 267 -12.49 -2.84 -19.14
N GLN A 268 -11.85 -1.78 -19.60
CA GLN A 268 -10.49 -1.89 -20.12
C GLN A 268 -9.48 -2.21 -19.02
N VAL A 269 -9.62 -1.59 -17.84
CA VAL A 269 -8.78 -1.92 -16.66
C VAL A 269 -8.97 -3.38 -16.29
N ARG A 270 -10.21 -3.86 -16.25
CA ARG A 270 -10.54 -5.27 -15.97
C ARG A 270 -9.82 -6.22 -16.93
N LYS A 271 -9.92 -5.97 -18.24
CA LYS A 271 -9.24 -6.78 -19.26
C LYS A 271 -7.73 -6.77 -19.10
N PHE A 272 -7.14 -5.61 -18.87
CA PHE A 272 -5.69 -5.51 -18.62
C PHE A 272 -5.27 -6.38 -17.44
N MET A 273 -5.98 -6.28 -16.30
CA MET A 273 -5.63 -7.07 -15.12
C MET A 273 -5.82 -8.57 -15.35
N GLN A 274 -6.97 -8.98 -15.86
CA GLN A 274 -7.36 -10.40 -15.94
C GLN A 274 -6.74 -11.15 -17.11
N GLU A 275 -6.56 -10.49 -18.26
CA GLU A 275 -6.04 -11.14 -19.46
C GLU A 275 -4.52 -11.04 -19.55
N TRP A 276 -3.89 -9.99 -18.97
CA TRP A 276 -2.45 -9.75 -19.16
C TRP A 276 -1.63 -10.02 -17.90
N LEU A 277 -2.16 -9.70 -16.71
CA LEU A 277 -1.38 -9.78 -15.47
C LEU A 277 -1.71 -11.00 -14.60
N GLU A 278 -2.96 -11.45 -14.62
CA GLU A 278 -3.43 -12.59 -13.83
C GLU A 278 -2.88 -13.92 -14.35
N PHE A 279 -2.48 -14.81 -13.44
CA PHE A 279 -2.16 -16.18 -13.80
C PHE A 279 -3.36 -17.12 -13.62
N PRO A 280 -3.57 -18.07 -14.55
CA PRO A 280 -4.61 -19.11 -14.40
C PRO A 280 -4.45 -19.95 -13.13
N THR A 281 -3.22 -20.10 -12.64
CA THR A 281 -2.87 -20.84 -11.41
C THR A 281 -3.04 -20.02 -10.13
N GLY A 282 -3.45 -18.76 -10.23
CA GLY A 282 -3.44 -17.81 -9.13
C GLY A 282 -2.16 -16.97 -9.08
N GLY A 283 -2.28 -15.84 -8.40
CA GLY A 283 -1.29 -14.78 -8.37
C GLY A 283 -1.32 -13.84 -9.58
N PHE A 284 -0.58 -12.73 -9.48
CA PHE A 284 -0.40 -11.74 -10.54
C PHE A 284 1.08 -11.43 -10.75
N ARG A 285 1.44 -11.10 -12.00
CA ARG A 285 2.75 -10.55 -12.36
C ARG A 285 2.75 -9.02 -12.27
N GLY A 286 3.93 -8.41 -12.22
CA GLY A 286 4.04 -6.95 -12.14
C GLY A 286 3.79 -6.23 -13.46
N ALA A 287 4.26 -6.82 -14.57
CA ALA A 287 4.00 -6.33 -15.91
C ALA A 287 3.88 -7.47 -16.91
N SER A 288 3.41 -7.19 -18.13
CA SER A 288 3.07 -8.23 -19.12
C SER A 288 4.23 -9.16 -19.50
N TRP A 289 5.49 -8.69 -19.41
CA TRP A 289 6.69 -9.49 -19.70
C TRP A 289 7.25 -10.24 -18.48
N ASP A 290 6.73 -10.02 -17.28
CA ASP A 290 7.11 -10.83 -16.12
C ASP A 290 6.55 -12.26 -16.29
N GLU A 291 7.39 -13.25 -15.99
CA GLU A 291 7.04 -14.66 -16.17
C GLU A 291 6.54 -15.33 -14.88
N GLN A 292 6.58 -14.62 -13.75
CA GLN A 292 6.30 -15.18 -12.43
C GLN A 292 5.32 -14.29 -11.66
N ALA A 293 4.44 -14.94 -10.90
CA ALA A 293 3.65 -14.28 -9.88
C ALA A 293 4.46 -14.09 -8.61
N ASP A 294 4.14 -13.06 -7.84
CA ASP A 294 4.60 -12.89 -6.46
C ASP A 294 3.50 -12.30 -5.58
N VAL A 295 3.69 -12.35 -4.26
CA VAL A 295 2.66 -11.94 -3.30
C VAL A 295 2.41 -10.43 -3.31
N GLU A 296 3.38 -9.61 -3.68
CA GLU A 296 3.23 -8.16 -3.76
C GLU A 296 2.32 -7.78 -4.92
N TYR A 297 2.64 -8.21 -6.14
CA TYR A 297 1.79 -7.89 -7.29
C TYR A 297 0.46 -8.62 -7.24
N THR A 298 0.39 -9.76 -6.55
CA THR A 298 -0.91 -10.39 -6.24
C THR A 298 -1.78 -9.51 -5.37
N PHE A 299 -1.23 -8.85 -4.36
CA PHE A 299 -1.97 -7.86 -3.57
C PHE A 299 -2.50 -6.71 -4.44
N TYR A 300 -1.65 -6.13 -5.29
CA TYR A 300 -2.09 -5.04 -6.18
C TYR A 300 -3.15 -5.52 -7.18
N GLY A 301 -3.00 -6.71 -7.75
CA GLY A 301 -3.96 -7.33 -8.65
C GLY A 301 -5.33 -7.51 -8.01
N LEU A 302 -5.37 -8.14 -6.82
CA LEU A 302 -6.58 -8.27 -6.02
C LEU A 302 -7.15 -6.90 -5.63
N GLY A 303 -6.29 -5.93 -5.30
CA GLY A 303 -6.69 -4.57 -5.01
C GLY A 303 -7.43 -3.91 -6.18
N VAL A 304 -6.93 -4.04 -7.41
CA VAL A 304 -7.62 -3.52 -8.60
C VAL A 304 -8.95 -4.23 -8.82
N LEU A 305 -8.99 -5.57 -8.74
CA LEU A 305 -10.24 -6.32 -8.88
C LEU A 305 -11.28 -5.87 -7.86
N ALA A 306 -10.87 -5.65 -6.60
CA ALA A 306 -11.75 -5.14 -5.57
C ALA A 306 -12.34 -3.76 -5.91
N LEU A 307 -11.50 -2.82 -6.34
CA LEU A 307 -11.93 -1.47 -6.73
C LEU A 307 -12.89 -1.49 -7.93
N LEU A 308 -12.73 -2.46 -8.84
CA LEU A 308 -13.63 -2.67 -9.96
C LEU A 308 -14.96 -3.33 -9.53
N GLY A 309 -14.93 -4.21 -8.53
CA GLY A 309 -16.13 -4.84 -7.96
C GLY A 309 -17.05 -3.81 -7.28
N GLN A 310 -16.48 -2.84 -6.56
CA GLN A 310 -17.27 -1.77 -5.94
C GLN A 310 -17.97 -0.85 -6.95
N ALA A 311 -17.31 -0.55 -8.07
CA ALA A 311 -17.82 0.38 -9.07
C ALA A 311 -18.94 -0.21 -9.95
N ALA A 312 -19.22 -1.52 -9.84
CA ALA A 312 -20.32 -2.18 -10.54
C ALA A 312 -21.70 -1.98 -9.85
N GLN A 313 -21.75 -1.26 -8.73
CA GLN A 313 -22.97 -0.87 -7.99
C GLN A 313 -23.41 0.55 -8.36
#